data_AF-F2UEC2-F1
#
_entry.id   AF-F2UEC2-F1
#
_cell.length_a   1.000
_cell.length_b   1.000
_cell.length_c   1.000
_cell.angle_alpha   90.00
_cell.angle_beta   90.00
_cell.angle_gamma   90.00
#
_symmetry.space_group_name_H-M   'P 1'
#
loop_
_entity.id
_entity.type
_entity.pdbx_description
1 polymer ?
#
loop_
_entity_poly.entity_id
_entity_poly.type
_entity_poly.pdbx_seq_one_letter_code
_entity_poly.pdbx_strand_id
1 'polypeptide(L)'
;MQREERRQQWEEQMEAERNQPRGPIHYETVRAGEIRNLGTGYFAFSKDEIERGQQRELLEQLREETQRGRSKREKLKQRRERALQARLAKIRQRRGDGGAPPSKSAKTQQDAGASQQQAERDEAEEKEAEVEAEEEEEDIDDVLDALMPSDD
;
A
#
# COMPACT_ATOMS: atom_id res chain seq x y z
N MET A 1 -20.46 31.06 41.52
CA MET A 1 -19.04 31.00 41.12
C MET A 1 -18.81 29.98 40.00
N GLN A 2 -18.46 28.70 40.23
CA GLN A 2 -18.07 27.80 39.12
C GLN A 2 -19.13 27.55 38.01
N ARG A 3 -20.42 27.62 38.34
CA ARG A 3 -21.50 27.48 37.34
C ARG A 3 -21.65 28.70 36.44
N GLU A 4 -21.33 29.89 36.95
CA GLU A 4 -21.42 31.15 36.21
C GLU A 4 -20.20 31.31 35.32
N GLU A 5 -19.01 30.95 35.81
CA GLU A 5 -17.78 30.92 35.02
C GLU A 5 -17.90 29.98 33.81
N ARG A 6 -18.45 28.77 34.01
CA ARG A 6 -18.70 27.83 32.91
C ARG A 6 -19.70 28.36 31.89
N ARG A 7 -20.68 29.14 32.34
CA ARG A 7 -21.66 29.79 31.46
C ARG A 7 -21.02 30.92 30.66
N GLN A 8 -20.20 31.75 31.30
CA GLN A 8 -19.46 32.83 30.62
C GLN A 8 -18.53 32.26 29.55
N GLN A 9 -17.79 31.19 29.87
CA GLN A 9 -16.94 30.49 28.88
C GLN A 9 -17.75 29.95 27.69
N TRP A 10 -18.97 29.46 27.93
CA TRP A 10 -19.87 29.02 26.87
C TRP A 10 -20.35 30.20 26.01
N GLU A 11 -20.75 31.30 26.65
CA GLU A 11 -21.23 32.51 25.96
C GLU A 11 -20.12 33.14 25.10
N GLU A 12 -18.89 33.22 25.61
CA GLU A 12 -17.71 33.70 24.88
C GLU A 12 -17.35 32.80 23.69
N GLN A 13 -17.38 31.47 23.87
CA GLN A 13 -17.13 30.53 22.77
C GLN A 13 -18.20 30.64 21.68
N MET A 14 -19.47 30.74 22.06
CA MET A 14 -20.58 30.90 21.12
C MET A 14 -20.52 32.23 20.36
N GLU A 15 -20.11 33.32 21.02
CA GLU A 15 -19.96 34.62 20.40
C GLU A 15 -18.79 34.66 19.42
N ALA A 16 -17.67 34.01 19.76
CA ALA A 16 -16.53 33.82 18.85
C ALA A 16 -16.91 33.00 17.60
N GLU A 17 -17.64 31.90 17.78
CA GLU A 17 -18.14 31.06 16.68
C GLU A 17 -19.18 31.77 15.81
N ARG A 18 -20.00 32.65 16.39
CA ARG A 18 -20.99 33.45 15.66
C ARG A 18 -20.35 34.52 14.79
N ASN A 19 -19.22 35.09 15.25
CA ASN A 19 -18.52 36.16 14.57
C ASN A 19 -17.58 35.67 13.45
N GLN A 20 -17.30 34.37 13.36
CA GLN A 20 -16.48 33.80 12.29
C GLN A 20 -17.28 33.56 11.00
N PRO A 21 -16.79 34.03 9.84
CA PRO A 21 -17.41 33.77 8.55
C PRO A 21 -17.41 32.26 8.27
N ARG A 22 -18.59 31.69 8.03
CA ARG A 22 -18.75 30.24 7.86
C ARG A 22 -18.27 29.79 6.48
N GLY A 23 -17.02 29.32 6.42
CA GLY A 23 -16.49 28.51 5.32
C GLY A 23 -17.00 27.05 5.36
N PRO A 24 -16.48 26.15 4.50
CA PRO A 24 -16.79 24.73 4.55
C PRO A 24 -16.42 24.11 5.91
N ILE A 25 -17.42 23.61 6.64
CA ILE A 25 -17.24 23.08 7.99
C ILE A 25 -16.71 21.65 7.91
N HIS A 26 -15.60 21.37 8.61
CA HIS A 26 -15.04 20.03 8.73
C HIS A 26 -15.55 19.32 10.00
N TYR A 27 -15.54 17.99 9.98
CA TYR A 27 -16.06 17.15 11.07
C TYR A 27 -15.38 17.45 12.41
N GLU A 28 -14.06 17.61 12.41
CA GLU A 28 -13.28 17.92 13.62
C GLU A 28 -13.64 19.25 14.28
N THR A 29 -14.21 20.18 13.52
CA THR A 29 -14.69 21.45 14.05
C THR A 29 -15.96 21.26 14.90
N VAL A 30 -16.79 20.26 14.59
CA VAL A 30 -18.10 20.00 15.24
C VAL A 30 -18.06 18.83 16.22
N ARG A 31 -16.94 18.09 16.27
CA ARG A 31 -16.79 16.85 17.05
C ARG A 31 -17.00 17.02 18.56
N ALA A 32 -16.88 18.23 19.11
CA ALA A 32 -16.99 18.47 20.55
C ALA A 32 -18.29 17.86 21.13
N GLY A 33 -18.13 16.90 22.04
CA GLY A 33 -19.25 16.17 22.67
C GLY A 33 -19.67 14.87 21.98
N GLU A 34 -18.91 14.38 20.99
CA GLU A 34 -19.16 13.07 20.41
C GLU A 34 -18.83 11.93 21.41
N ILE A 35 -19.82 11.06 21.64
CA ILE A 35 -19.71 9.89 22.54
C ILE A 35 -19.19 8.65 21.79
N ARG A 36 -19.20 8.67 20.44
CA ARG A 36 -18.81 7.53 19.63
C ARG A 36 -17.28 7.35 19.61
N ASN A 37 -16.87 6.08 19.59
CA ASN A 37 -15.49 5.69 19.34
C ASN A 37 -15.26 5.57 17.83
N LEU A 38 -14.23 6.22 17.28
CA LEU A 38 -13.99 6.32 15.84
C LEU A 38 -13.16 5.16 15.25
N GLY A 39 -12.57 4.31 16.10
CA GLY A 39 -11.84 3.11 15.68
C GLY A 39 -10.47 3.41 15.03
N THR A 40 -9.85 2.37 14.47
CA THR A 40 -8.46 2.40 13.97
C THR A 40 -8.28 2.93 12.56
N GLY A 41 -9.37 3.25 11.84
CA GLY A 41 -9.33 3.87 10.52
C GLY A 41 -9.48 5.39 10.55
N TYR A 42 -9.56 5.97 11.75
CA TYR A 42 -9.79 7.40 11.92
C TYR A 42 -8.49 8.18 11.98
N PHE A 43 -8.38 9.21 11.14
CA PHE A 43 -7.30 10.18 11.21
C PHE A 43 -7.87 11.53 11.66
N ALA A 44 -7.28 12.10 12.71
CA ALA A 44 -7.73 13.36 13.28
C ALA A 44 -7.09 14.54 12.54
N PHE A 45 -7.86 15.18 11.65
CA PHE A 45 -7.36 16.31 10.87
C PHE A 45 -7.30 17.61 11.68
N SER A 46 -6.41 18.52 11.27
CA SER A 46 -6.38 19.88 11.80
C SER A 46 -7.68 20.63 11.50
N LYS A 47 -8.07 21.50 12.44
CA LYS A 47 -9.21 22.41 12.25
C LYS A 47 -8.89 23.48 11.19
N ASP A 48 -7.61 23.81 11.06
CA ASP A 48 -7.12 24.78 10.09
C ASP A 48 -7.14 24.22 8.68
N GLU A 49 -7.67 24.98 7.73
CA GLU A 49 -7.93 24.52 6.37
C GLU A 49 -6.65 24.21 5.59
N ILE A 50 -5.61 25.02 5.78
CA ILE A 50 -4.33 24.88 5.09
C ILE A 50 -3.62 23.60 5.55
N GLU A 51 -3.48 23.43 6.86
CA GLU A 51 -2.84 22.23 7.45
C GLU A 51 -3.62 20.96 7.12
N ARG A 52 -4.96 21.02 7.17
CA ARG A 52 -5.81 19.90 6.75
C ARG A 52 -5.62 19.54 5.28
N GLY A 53 -5.43 20.53 4.41
CA GLY A 53 -5.14 20.33 2.99
C GLY A 53 -3.86 19.52 2.81
N GLN A 54 -2.79 19.92 3.51
CA GLN A 54 -1.49 19.23 3.49
C GLN A 54 -1.58 17.81 4.05
N GLN A 55 -2.28 17.62 5.18
CA GLN A 55 -2.49 16.30 5.77
C GLN A 55 -3.26 15.35 4.85
N ARG A 56 -4.25 15.87 4.11
CA ARG A 56 -4.98 15.09 3.10
C ARG A 56 -4.11 14.68 1.93
N GLU A 57 -3.26 15.60 1.45
CA GLU A 57 -2.34 15.32 0.36
C GLU A 57 -1.34 14.23 0.76
N LEU A 58 -0.77 14.34 1.97
CA LEU A 58 0.13 13.33 2.53
C LEU A 58 -0.55 11.95 2.67
N LEU A 59 -1.79 11.90 3.17
CA LEU A 59 -2.54 10.64 3.26
C LEU A 59 -2.81 10.01 1.90
N GLU A 60 -3.06 10.81 0.87
CA GLU A 60 -3.24 10.27 -0.49
C GLU A 60 -1.92 9.72 -1.05
N GLN A 61 -0.80 10.39 -0.80
CA GLN A 61 0.53 9.88 -1.19
C GLN A 61 0.82 8.52 -0.55
N LEU A 62 0.65 8.38 0.76
CA LEU A 62 0.81 7.11 1.49
C LEU A 62 -0.12 6.01 0.96
N ARG A 63 -1.35 6.39 0.59
CA ARG A 63 -2.31 5.48 -0.01
C ARG A 63 -1.83 4.99 -1.38
N GLU A 64 -1.34 5.88 -2.23
CA GLU A 64 -0.79 5.52 -3.53
C GLU A 64 0.43 4.60 -3.41
N GLU A 65 1.36 4.89 -2.51
CA GLU A 65 2.53 4.05 -2.22
C GLU A 65 2.11 2.64 -1.79
N THR A 66 1.17 2.55 -0.84
CA THR A 66 0.63 1.26 -0.38
C THR A 66 -0.03 0.48 -1.52
N GLN A 67 -0.78 1.16 -2.40
CA GLN A 67 -1.41 0.51 -3.56
C GLN A 67 -0.40 0.04 -4.60
N ARG A 68 0.67 0.82 -4.83
CA ARG A 68 1.77 0.44 -5.70
C ARG A 68 2.47 -0.80 -5.15
N GLY A 69 2.80 -0.84 -3.85
CA GLY A 69 3.40 -2.00 -3.20
C GLY A 69 2.54 -3.26 -3.32
N ARG A 70 1.22 -3.15 -3.07
CA ARG A 70 0.27 -4.26 -3.27
C ARG A 70 0.25 -4.77 -4.71
N SER A 71 0.21 -3.86 -5.68
CA SER A 71 0.18 -4.20 -7.10
C SER A 71 1.47 -4.86 -7.56
N LYS A 72 2.63 -4.39 -7.07
CA LYS A 72 3.95 -5.01 -7.34
C LYS A 72 4.00 -6.43 -6.79
N ARG A 73 3.61 -6.63 -5.52
CA ARG A 73 3.57 -7.95 -4.86
C ARG A 73 2.64 -8.92 -5.58
N GLU A 74 1.49 -8.45 -6.06
CA GLU A 74 0.57 -9.28 -6.85
C GLU A 74 1.19 -9.71 -8.18
N LYS A 75 1.84 -8.79 -8.91
CA LYS A 75 2.53 -9.12 -10.17
C LYS A 75 3.66 -10.13 -9.95
N LEU A 76 4.47 -9.97 -8.91
CA LEU A 76 5.54 -10.91 -8.58
C LEU A 76 4.97 -12.30 -8.28
N LYS A 77 3.90 -12.38 -7.50
CA LYS A 77 3.19 -13.65 -7.23
C LYS A 77 2.71 -14.32 -8.52
N GLN A 78 2.11 -13.55 -9.43
CA GLN A 78 1.66 -14.08 -10.72
C GLN A 78 2.82 -14.56 -11.60
N ARG A 79 3.97 -13.87 -11.59
CA ARG A 79 5.18 -14.30 -12.30
C ARG A 79 5.70 -15.64 -11.75
N ARG A 80 5.86 -15.73 -10.42
CA ARG A 80 6.27 -16.95 -9.70
C ARG A 80 5.35 -18.13 -10.02
N GLU A 81 4.04 -17.89 -10.04
CA GLU A 81 3.05 -18.92 -10.38
C GLU A 81 3.17 -19.40 -11.82
N ARG A 82 3.35 -18.49 -12.79
CA ARG A 82 3.55 -18.85 -14.21
C ARG A 82 4.83 -19.65 -14.43
N ALA A 83 5.93 -19.24 -13.79
CA ALA A 83 7.20 -19.97 -13.87
C ALA A 83 7.05 -21.39 -13.31
N LEU A 84 6.37 -21.54 -12.18
CA LEU A 84 6.08 -22.84 -11.58
C LEU A 84 5.19 -23.71 -12.48
N GLN A 85 4.12 -23.13 -13.05
CA GLN A 85 3.25 -23.84 -14.00
C GLN A 85 4.01 -24.31 -15.25
N ALA A 86 4.90 -23.47 -15.80
CA ALA A 86 5.75 -23.84 -16.93
C ALA A 86 6.72 -24.98 -16.59
N ARG A 87 7.37 -24.92 -15.40
CA ARG A 87 8.23 -25.99 -14.88
C ARG A 87 7.46 -27.31 -14.75
N LEU A 88 6.25 -27.28 -14.18
CA LEU A 88 5.39 -28.46 -14.05
C LEU A 88 4.95 -29.03 -15.40
N ALA A 89 4.58 -28.18 -16.36
CA ALA A 89 4.21 -28.62 -17.71
C ALA A 89 5.38 -29.35 -18.40
N LYS A 90 6.61 -28.82 -18.28
CA LYS A 90 7.82 -29.44 -18.82
C LYS A 90 8.11 -30.79 -18.17
N ILE A 91 7.92 -30.92 -16.86
CA ILE A 91 8.08 -32.20 -16.14
C ILE A 91 7.05 -33.23 -16.64
N ARG A 92 5.79 -32.82 -16.80
CA ARG A 92 4.73 -33.71 -17.34
C ARG A 92 5.06 -34.19 -18.75
N GLN A 93 5.53 -33.30 -19.62
CA GLN A 93 5.98 -33.66 -20.98
C GLN A 93 7.15 -34.66 -20.95
N ARG A 94 8.07 -34.56 -19.99
CA ARG A 94 9.21 -35.48 -19.83
C ARG A 94 8.84 -36.81 -19.19
N ARG A 95 7.87 -36.83 -18.27
CA ARG A 95 7.43 -38.05 -17.57
C ARG A 95 6.59 -39.00 -18.44
N GLY A 96 6.12 -38.56 -19.61
CA GLY A 96 5.44 -39.44 -20.57
C GLY A 96 4.05 -39.91 -20.13
N ASP A 97 3.40 -39.23 -19.19
CA ASP A 97 2.09 -39.61 -18.67
C ASP A 97 0.96 -39.21 -19.65
N GLY A 98 0.74 -40.03 -20.69
CA GLY A 98 -0.53 -40.76 -20.86
C GLY A 98 -1.79 -40.12 -21.47
N GLY A 99 -1.72 -39.10 -22.35
CA GLY A 99 -2.91 -38.63 -23.08
C GLY A 99 -2.62 -37.88 -24.39
N ALA A 100 -2.30 -38.61 -25.45
CA ALA A 100 -1.85 -38.12 -26.77
C ALA A 100 -2.96 -37.43 -27.63
N PRO A 101 -2.63 -36.71 -28.75
CA PRO A 101 -1.42 -36.88 -29.57
C PRO A 101 -0.59 -35.62 -29.95
N PRO A 102 0.68 -35.83 -30.39
CA PRO A 102 1.58 -34.81 -30.95
C PRO A 102 1.42 -34.65 -32.47
N SER A 103 1.35 -33.40 -33.00
CA SER A 103 1.50 -33.03 -34.43
C SER A 103 1.17 -31.54 -34.61
N LYS A 104 1.95 -30.62 -35.20
CA LYS A 104 3.17 -30.66 -36.03
C LYS A 104 3.89 -29.30 -35.88
N SER A 105 5.19 -29.30 -35.61
CA SER A 105 6.17 -28.66 -36.49
C SER A 105 7.58 -28.95 -35.96
N ALA A 106 8.34 -29.67 -36.78
CA ALA A 106 9.75 -29.88 -36.63
C ALA A 106 10.50 -28.53 -36.53
N LYS A 107 11.27 -28.36 -35.46
CA LYS A 107 12.56 -27.65 -35.40
C LYS A 107 13.25 -28.22 -34.15
N THR A 108 14.16 -29.17 -34.34
CA THR A 108 15.60 -28.95 -34.43
C THR A 108 16.21 -28.74 -33.05
N GLN A 109 17.27 -29.51 -32.79
CA GLN A 109 18.05 -29.66 -31.57
C GLN A 109 18.79 -28.37 -31.09
N GLN A 110 18.17 -27.20 -31.23
CA GLN A 110 18.68 -25.89 -30.81
C GLN A 110 18.00 -25.37 -29.52
N ASP A 111 16.98 -26.07 -29.00
CA ASP A 111 16.13 -25.59 -27.89
C ASP A 111 16.70 -25.88 -26.48
N ALA A 112 17.66 -26.82 -26.35
CA ALA A 112 18.21 -27.18 -25.04
C ALA A 112 19.09 -26.06 -24.43
N GLY A 113 19.85 -25.33 -25.26
CA GLY A 113 20.71 -24.22 -24.83
C GLY A 113 19.94 -22.91 -24.62
N ALA A 114 18.96 -22.61 -25.47
CA ALA A 114 18.06 -21.46 -25.30
C ALA A 114 17.19 -21.60 -24.04
N SER A 115 16.78 -22.83 -23.70
CA SER A 115 16.01 -23.14 -22.51
C SER A 115 16.80 -23.04 -21.20
N GLN A 116 18.11 -23.30 -21.20
CA GLN A 116 18.96 -23.11 -20.01
C GLN A 116 19.21 -21.62 -19.78
N GLN A 117 19.53 -20.89 -20.86
CA GLN A 117 19.69 -19.43 -20.79
C GLN A 117 18.40 -18.70 -20.38
N GLN A 118 17.22 -19.15 -20.84
CA GLN A 118 15.95 -18.57 -20.39
C GLN A 118 15.64 -18.91 -18.92
N ALA A 119 15.90 -20.13 -18.46
CA ALA A 119 15.67 -20.49 -17.06
C ALA A 119 16.64 -19.78 -16.11
N GLU A 120 17.90 -19.62 -16.50
CA GLU A 120 18.91 -18.83 -15.76
C GLU A 120 18.56 -17.34 -15.76
N ARG A 121 18.01 -16.82 -16.87
CA ARG A 121 17.56 -15.43 -16.97
C ARG A 121 16.31 -15.18 -16.13
N ASP A 122 15.34 -16.09 -16.14
CA ASP A 122 14.16 -16.02 -15.29
C ASP A 122 14.54 -16.13 -13.80
N GLU A 123 15.52 -16.96 -13.43
CA GLU A 123 16.05 -17.04 -12.05
C GLU A 123 16.85 -15.80 -11.64
N ALA A 124 17.60 -15.21 -12.57
CA ALA A 124 18.28 -13.94 -12.31
C ALA A 124 17.26 -12.80 -12.13
N GLU A 125 16.22 -12.75 -12.96
CA GLU A 125 15.14 -11.76 -12.85
C GLU A 125 14.30 -11.96 -11.59
N GLU A 126 14.12 -13.21 -11.12
CA GLU A 126 13.48 -13.51 -9.84
C GLU A 126 14.31 -13.05 -8.64
N LYS A 127 15.63 -13.21 -8.71
CA LYS A 127 16.56 -12.77 -7.65
C LYS A 127 16.73 -11.26 -7.63
N GLU A 128 16.85 -10.62 -8.78
CA GLU A 128 16.88 -9.15 -8.87
C GLU A 128 15.58 -8.55 -8.35
N ALA A 129 14.42 -9.13 -8.69
CA ALA A 129 13.14 -8.68 -8.17
C ALA A 129 12.92 -8.99 -6.67
N GLU A 130 13.67 -9.93 -6.10
CA GLU A 130 13.64 -10.24 -4.67
C GLU A 130 14.54 -9.28 -3.88
N VAL A 131 15.73 -8.96 -4.41
CA VAL A 131 16.63 -7.94 -3.85
C VAL A 131 16.01 -6.55 -3.93
N GLU A 132 15.39 -6.18 -5.05
CA GLU A 132 14.68 -4.90 -5.20
C GLU A 132 13.46 -4.81 -4.26
N ALA A 133 12.84 -5.94 -3.91
CA ALA A 133 11.75 -5.98 -2.95
C ALA A 133 12.22 -5.90 -1.48
N GLU A 134 13.38 -6.46 -1.15
CA GLU A 134 14.02 -6.32 0.17
C GLU A 134 14.52 -4.88 0.38
N GLU A 135 15.21 -4.28 -0.60
CA GLU A 135 15.67 -2.88 -0.51
C GLU A 135 14.49 -1.90 -0.35
N GLU A 136 13.38 -2.11 -1.05
CA GLU A 136 12.17 -1.27 -0.91
C GLU A 136 11.43 -1.48 0.44
N GLU A 137 11.50 -2.66 1.07
CA GLU A 137 10.95 -2.87 2.43
C GLU A 137 11.80 -2.15 3.48
N GLU A 138 13.14 -2.18 3.33
CA GLU A 138 14.06 -1.43 4.20
C GLU A 138 13.85 0.09 4.08
N ASP A 139 13.65 0.62 2.86
CA ASP A 139 13.37 2.05 2.64
C ASP A 139 12.07 2.52 3.32
N ILE A 140 11.04 1.67 3.36
CA ILE A 140 9.76 2.00 4.01
C ILE A 140 9.90 2.01 5.54
N ASP A 141 10.64 1.06 6.10
CA ASP A 141 10.90 0.97 7.53
C ASP A 141 11.78 2.15 8.00
N ASP A 142 12.79 2.55 7.24
CA ASP A 142 13.63 3.72 7.52
C ASP A 142 12.83 5.04 7.50
N VAL A 143 11.86 5.18 6.58
CA VAL A 143 10.96 6.35 6.54
C VAL A 143 10.00 6.36 7.73
N LEU A 144 9.52 5.19 8.16
CA LEU A 144 8.67 5.04 9.35
C LEU A 144 9.42 5.37 10.65
N ASP A 145 10.67 4.91 10.78
CA ASP A 145 11.53 5.21 11.93
C ASP A 145 11.92 6.70 11.99
N ALA A 146 12.08 7.35 10.84
CA ALA A 146 12.31 8.80 10.76
C ALA A 146 11.08 9.63 11.14
N LEU A 147 9.86 9.10 10.93
CA LEU A 147 8.61 9.79 11.23
C LEU A 147 8.08 9.52 12.65
N MET A 148 8.50 8.41 13.25
CA MET A 148 8.26 8.08 14.67
C MET A 148 9.60 7.78 15.37
N PRO A 149 10.42 8.80 15.67
CA PRO A 149 11.55 8.60 16.55
C PRO A 149 11.01 8.02 17.85
N SER A 150 11.52 6.86 18.25
CA SER A 150 11.20 6.25 19.53
C SER A 150 11.59 7.23 20.63
N ASP A 151 10.60 7.95 21.17
CA ASP A 151 10.75 8.75 22.38
C ASP A 151 10.99 7.78 23.54
N ASP A 152 12.26 7.64 23.94
CA ASP A 152 12.74 7.02 25.18
C ASP A 152 12.87 8.10 26.28
#